data_AF-A0A2R6E2D2-F1
#
_entry.id   AF-A0A2R6E2D2-F1
#
_cell.length_a   1.000
_cell.length_b   1.000
_cell.length_c   1.000
_cell.angle_alpha   90.00
_cell.angle_beta   90.00
_cell.angle_gamma   90.00
#
_symmetry.space_group_name_H-M   'P 1'
#
loop_
_entity.id
_entity.type
_entity.pdbx_description
1 polymer ?
#
loop_
_entity_poly.entity_id
_entity_poly.type
_entity_poly.pdbx_seq_one_letter_code
_entity_poly.pdbx_strand_id
1 'polypeptide(L)'
;MESGSREAFDRLGTLGIEEEFFVVDEAGRPTSGTDELVYESEPPAVLDGRLDHELFKCVIETQTPTVGSLAEASESLVEVRSALVEHARAHGFDVAAAGLHPSARWR
;
A
#
# COMPACT_ATOMS: atom_id res chain seq x y z
N MET A 1 15.36 -21.70 14.33
CA MET A 1 14.73 -21.13 13.14
C MET A 1 14.36 -22.29 12.25
N GLU A 2 13.07 -22.51 12.03
CA GLU A 2 12.59 -23.38 10.96
C GLU A 2 13.08 -22.78 9.64
N SER A 3 13.86 -23.53 8.87
CA SER A 3 14.21 -23.13 7.51
C SER A 3 12.93 -23.16 6.67
N GLY A 4 12.67 -22.11 5.88
CA GLY A 4 11.52 -22.07 4.97
C GLY A 4 11.47 -23.33 4.08
N SER A 5 10.27 -23.92 3.94
CA SER A 5 10.08 -25.13 3.13
C SER A 5 10.26 -24.84 1.64
N ARG A 6 10.95 -25.73 0.92
CA ARG A 6 11.03 -25.65 -0.56
C ARG A 6 9.67 -25.81 -1.23
N GLU A 7 8.73 -26.45 -0.56
CA GLU A 7 7.35 -26.63 -1.04
C GLU A 7 6.65 -25.27 -1.24
N ALA A 8 7.08 -24.21 -0.54
CA ALA A 8 6.56 -22.86 -0.74
C ALA A 8 6.98 -22.22 -2.09
N PHE A 9 7.89 -22.85 -2.83
CA PHE A 9 8.47 -22.34 -4.09
C PHE A 9 8.20 -23.28 -5.28
N ASP A 10 7.09 -24.01 -5.28
CA ASP A 10 6.71 -24.92 -6.37
C ASP A 10 5.98 -24.21 -7.54
N ARG A 11 5.53 -22.97 -7.33
CA ARG A 11 4.83 -22.14 -8.31
C ARG A 11 5.79 -21.15 -9.00
N LEU A 12 5.77 -21.16 -10.33
CA LEU A 12 6.57 -20.27 -11.18
C LEU A 12 5.67 -19.38 -12.05
N GLY A 13 6.19 -18.22 -12.44
CA GLY A 13 5.48 -17.32 -13.36
C GLY A 13 4.37 -16.49 -12.72
N THR A 14 4.35 -16.39 -11.39
CA THR A 14 3.43 -15.51 -10.66
C THR A 14 4.14 -14.30 -10.06
N LEU A 15 3.42 -13.18 -9.92
CA LEU A 15 3.92 -11.95 -9.33
C LEU A 15 2.87 -11.35 -8.39
N GLY A 16 3.31 -10.78 -7.27
CA GLY A 16 2.53 -9.86 -6.43
C GLY A 16 3.41 -8.65 -6.12
N ILE A 17 2.81 -7.48 -5.94
CA ILE A 17 3.53 -6.23 -5.69
C ILE A 17 2.96 -5.59 -4.43
N GLU A 18 3.85 -5.15 -3.56
CA GLU A 18 3.52 -4.32 -2.41
C GLU A 18 4.10 -2.92 -2.64
N GLU A 19 3.32 -1.89 -2.33
CA GLU A 19 3.75 -0.49 -2.44
C GLU A 19 3.42 0.26 -1.16
N GLU A 20 4.42 0.96 -0.64
CA GLU A 20 4.31 1.84 0.52
C GLU A 20 4.24 3.31 0.10
N PHE A 21 3.34 4.06 0.75
CA PHE A 21 3.14 5.49 0.52
C PHE A 21 3.11 6.26 1.83
N PHE A 22 3.54 7.52 1.80
CA PHE A 22 3.26 8.42 2.91
C PHE A 22 1.81 8.87 2.87
N VAL A 23 1.09 8.77 3.99
CA VAL A 23 -0.17 9.49 4.21
C VAL A 23 0.17 10.94 4.52
N VAL A 24 -0.43 11.89 3.80
CA VAL A 24 -0.11 13.30 3.91
C VAL A 24 -1.34 14.19 4.11
N ASP A 25 -1.13 15.33 4.77
CA ASP A 25 -2.11 16.41 4.89
C ASP A 25 -2.25 17.22 3.57
N GLU A 26 -3.15 18.21 3.57
CA GLU A 26 -3.37 19.12 2.43
C GLU A 26 -2.11 19.90 1.98
N ALA A 27 -1.12 20.04 2.86
CA ALA A 27 0.15 20.69 2.58
C ALA A 27 1.24 19.69 2.14
N GLY A 28 0.90 18.41 1.96
CA GLY A 28 1.81 17.35 1.57
C GLY A 28 2.79 16.96 2.68
N ARG A 29 2.42 17.12 3.96
CA ARG A 29 3.27 16.73 5.10
C ARG A 29 2.84 15.37 5.63
N PRO A 30 3.79 14.47 5.99
CA PRO A 30 3.44 13.18 6.57
C PRO A 30 2.59 13.37 7.83
N THR A 31 1.45 12.69 7.87
CA THR A 31 0.47 12.78 8.94
C THR A 31 0.01 11.40 9.35
N SER A 32 -0.37 11.24 10.61
CA SER A 32 -0.86 9.96 11.13
C SER A 32 -2.31 9.76 10.68
N GLY A 33 -2.51 9.01 9.60
CA GLY A 33 -3.85 8.69 9.07
C GLY A 33 -4.10 7.20 8.86
N THR A 34 -3.12 6.33 9.13
CA THR A 34 -3.27 4.89 8.87
C THR A 34 -4.34 4.24 9.75
N ASP A 35 -4.53 4.70 10.99
CA ASP A 35 -5.56 4.14 11.86
C ASP A 35 -6.95 4.36 11.26
N GLU A 36 -7.22 5.57 10.77
CA GLU A 36 -8.48 5.90 10.12
C GLU A 36 -8.67 5.11 8.82
N LEU A 37 -7.64 5.07 7.97
CA LEU A 37 -7.70 4.46 6.65
C LEU A 37 -7.73 2.93 6.67
N VAL A 38 -7.16 2.29 7.69
CA VAL A 38 -6.99 0.82 7.76
C VAL A 38 -7.96 0.18 8.75
N TYR A 39 -8.23 0.82 9.89
CA TYR A 39 -8.92 0.17 11.02
C TYR A 39 -10.27 0.79 11.37
N GLU A 40 -10.45 2.09 11.15
CA GLU A 40 -11.67 2.81 11.54
C GLU A 40 -12.63 3.04 10.37
N SER A 41 -12.19 2.74 9.14
CA SER A 41 -13.00 2.79 7.93
C SER A 41 -13.01 1.45 7.21
N GLU A 42 -14.07 1.21 6.43
CA GLU A 42 -14.16 0.05 5.56
C GLU A 42 -13.46 0.37 4.22
N PRO A 43 -12.36 -0.32 3.87
CA PRO A 43 -11.70 -0.11 2.59
C PRO A 43 -12.59 -0.57 1.42
N PRO A 44 -12.43 0.02 0.23
CA PRO A 44 -13.11 -0.50 -0.97
C PRO A 44 -12.67 -1.93 -1.25
N ALA A 45 -13.53 -2.73 -1.89
CA ALA A 45 -13.29 -4.16 -2.12
C ALA A 45 -11.97 -4.51 -2.83
N VAL A 46 -11.43 -3.60 -3.65
CA VAL A 46 -10.11 -3.74 -4.28
C VAL A 46 -8.99 -3.82 -3.23
N LEU A 47 -9.12 -3.04 -2.16
CA LEU A 47 -8.17 -2.89 -1.06
C LEU A 47 -8.46 -3.80 0.15
N ASP A 48 -9.61 -4.47 0.18
CA ASP A 48 -9.96 -5.41 1.27
C ASP A 48 -8.92 -6.53 1.40
N GLY A 49 -8.39 -6.71 2.61
CA GLY A 49 -7.28 -7.61 2.91
C GLY A 49 -5.96 -7.29 2.19
N ARG A 50 -5.83 -6.08 1.61
CA ARG A 50 -4.69 -5.62 0.80
C ARG A 50 -4.26 -4.19 1.15
N LEU A 51 -4.71 -3.68 2.29
CA LEU A 51 -4.38 -2.37 2.84
C LEU A 51 -3.97 -2.57 4.30
N ASP A 52 -2.78 -2.13 4.65
CA ASP A 52 -2.30 -2.18 6.04
C ASP A 52 -1.47 -0.93 6.36
N HIS A 53 -1.15 -0.75 7.63
CA HIS A 53 -0.13 0.20 8.07
C HIS A 53 1.22 -0.50 8.18
N GLU A 54 2.28 0.21 7.80
CA GLU A 54 3.66 -0.25 8.02
C GLU A 54 4.16 0.24 9.40
N LEU A 55 5.45 0.05 9.71
CA LEU A 55 6.11 0.41 10.97
C LEU A 55 5.78 1.82 11.51
N PHE A 56 5.47 2.78 10.63
CA PHE A 56 5.12 4.16 11.00
C PHE A 56 3.66 4.49 10.68
N LYS A 57 2.99 5.20 11.60
CA LYS A 57 1.57 5.62 11.47
C LYS A 57 1.27 6.59 10.30
N CYS A 58 2.30 7.05 9.59
CA CYS A 58 2.17 7.87 8.39
C CYS A 58 2.57 7.12 7.11
N VAL A 59 2.79 5.81 7.18
CA VAL A 59 3.10 4.96 6.02
C VAL A 59 2.01 3.91 5.88
N ILE A 60 1.36 3.93 4.72
CA ILE A 60 0.31 2.97 4.35
C ILE A 60 0.86 2.04 3.26
N GLU A 61 0.59 0.76 3.41
CA GLU A 61 0.98 -0.28 2.44
C GLU A 61 -0.25 -0.76 1.68
N THR A 62 -0.08 -0.96 0.38
CA THR A 62 -1.05 -1.67 -0.47
C THR A 62 -0.43 -2.88 -1.13
N GLN A 63 -1.25 -3.90 -1.38
CA GLN A 63 -0.82 -5.13 -2.05
C GLN A 63 -1.68 -5.40 -3.29
N THR A 64 -1.07 -5.88 -4.38
CA THR A 64 -1.83 -6.43 -5.50
C THR A 64 -2.21 -7.89 -5.24
N PRO A 65 -3.27 -8.40 -5.88
CA PRO A 65 -3.44 -9.84 -6.02
C PRO A 65 -2.19 -10.49 -6.65
N THR A 66 -2.01 -11.79 -6.40
CA THR A 66 -1.04 -12.57 -7.18
C THR A 66 -1.57 -12.77 -8.60
N VAL A 67 -0.80 -12.35 -9.60
CA VAL A 67 -1.13 -12.42 -11.03
C VAL A 67 -0.22 -13.39 -11.78
N GLY A 68 -0.62 -13.80 -12.98
CA GLY A 68 0.14 -14.73 -13.84
C GLY A 68 0.90 -14.05 -14.98
N SER A 69 0.77 -12.73 -15.15
CA SER A 69 1.47 -12.00 -16.21
C SER A 69 1.80 -10.56 -15.81
N LEU A 70 2.76 -9.96 -16.54
CA LEU A 70 3.14 -8.55 -16.34
C LEU A 70 2.04 -7.57 -16.78
N ALA A 71 1.19 -7.96 -17.73
CA ALA A 71 0.06 -7.14 -18.16
C ALA A 71 -0.97 -7.01 -17.04
N GLU A 72 -1.36 -8.15 -16.44
CA GLU A 72 -2.23 -8.19 -15.27
C GLU A 72 -1.63 -7.41 -14.09
N ALA A 73 -0.31 -7.51 -13.86
CA ALA A 73 0.36 -6.74 -12.81
C ALA A 73 0.20 -5.23 -13.00
N SER A 74 0.39 -4.75 -14.23
CA SER A 74 0.23 -3.33 -14.54
C SER A 74 -1.22 -2.86 -14.36
N GLU A 75 -2.20 -3.68 -14.73
CA GLU A 75 -3.62 -3.37 -14.55
C GLU A 75 -3.99 -3.31 -13.06
N SER A 76 -3.57 -4.32 -12.29
CA SER A 76 -3.78 -4.36 -10.83
C SER A 76 -3.14 -3.18 -10.11
N LEU A 77 -1.93 -2.76 -10.51
CA LEU A 77 -1.28 -1.59 -9.90
C LEU A 77 -2.09 -0.30 -10.10
N VAL A 78 -2.61 -0.06 -11.30
CA VAL A 78 -3.39 1.14 -11.59
C VAL A 78 -4.70 1.13 -10.79
N GLU A 79 -5.35 -0.03 -10.71
CA GLU A 79 -6.58 -0.22 -9.94
C GLU A 79 -6.38 0.04 -8.45
N VAL A 80 -5.37 -0.62 -7.84
CA VAL A 80 -5.04 -0.48 -6.41
C VAL A 80 -4.66 0.97 -6.07
N ARG A 81 -3.80 1.61 -6.88
CA ARG A 81 -3.41 3.01 -6.65
C ARG A 81 -4.59 3.97 -6.76
N SER A 82 -5.48 3.77 -7.74
CA SER A 82 -6.67 4.62 -7.91
C SER A 82 -7.59 4.48 -6.70
N ALA A 83 -7.85 3.24 -6.26
CA ALA A 83 -8.64 2.96 -5.08
C ALA A 83 -8.02 3.57 -3.81
N LEU A 84 -6.70 3.50 -3.63
CA LEU A 84 -6.00 4.10 -2.50
C LEU A 84 -6.18 5.62 -2.46
N VAL A 85 -5.98 6.30 -3.59
CA VAL A 85 -6.11 7.77 -3.67
C VAL A 85 -7.55 8.19 -3.41
N GLU A 86 -8.54 7.48 -3.96
CA GLU A 86 -9.96 7.76 -3.72
C GLU A 86 -10.34 7.54 -2.26
N HIS A 87 -9.91 6.43 -1.65
CA HIS A 87 -10.14 6.10 -0.24
C HIS A 87 -9.50 7.14 0.69
N ALA A 88 -8.24 7.49 0.47
CA ALA A 88 -7.54 8.51 1.25
C ALA A 88 -8.26 9.86 1.21
N ARG A 89 -8.67 10.30 0.01
CA ARG A 89 -9.35 11.59 -0.19
C ARG A 89 -10.74 11.62 0.43
N ALA A 90 -11.46 10.50 0.41
CA ALA A 90 -12.76 10.40 1.07
C ALA A 90 -12.66 10.65 2.60
N HIS A 91 -11.50 10.38 3.19
CA HIS A 91 -11.20 10.58 4.62
C HIS A 91 -10.35 11.83 4.90
N GLY A 92 -10.18 12.72 3.91
CA GLY A 92 -9.48 14.00 4.11
C GLY A 92 -7.95 13.92 4.08
N PHE A 93 -7.39 12.83 3.58
CA PHE A 93 -5.95 12.66 3.37
C PHE A 93 -5.60 12.64 1.87
N ASP A 94 -4.31 12.78 1.54
CA ASP A 94 -3.76 12.36 0.25
C ASP A 94 -2.57 11.40 0.50
N VAL A 95 -1.99 10.86 -0.56
CA VAL A 95 -0.82 9.97 -0.48
C VAL A 95 0.34 10.50 -1.32
N ALA A 96 1.56 10.29 -0.83
CA ALA A 96 2.79 10.64 -1.54
C ALA A 96 3.66 9.42 -1.79
N ALA A 97 3.93 9.14 -3.07
CA ALA A 97 4.83 8.09 -3.52
C ALA A 97 6.28 8.59 -3.48
N ALA A 98 6.98 8.30 -2.39
CA ALA A 98 8.39 8.65 -2.25
C ALA A 98 9.10 7.64 -1.35
N GLY A 99 10.30 7.17 -1.74
CA GLY A 99 11.13 6.34 -0.85
C GLY A 99 11.76 7.15 0.31
N LEU A 100 11.84 8.47 0.16
CA LEU A 100 12.21 9.41 1.22
C LEU A 100 11.35 10.67 1.06
N HIS A 101 10.60 11.03 2.10
CA HIS A 101 9.74 12.20 2.02
C HIS A 101 10.57 13.50 1.82
N PRO A 102 10.21 14.42 0.91
CA PRO A 102 10.99 15.64 0.65
C PRO A 102 11.17 16.56 1.86
N SER A 103 10.26 16.49 2.83
CA SER A 103 10.34 17.24 4.09
C SER A 103 11.10 16.52 5.21
N ALA A 104 11.58 15.28 4.97
CA ALA A 104 12.25 14.47 5.97
C ALA A 104 13.46 15.22 6.55
N ARG A 105 13.50 15.33 7.88
CA ARG A 105 14.58 15.96 8.64
C ARG A 105 15.22 14.88 9.50
N TRP A 106 16.17 14.15 8.93
CA TRP A 106 16.97 13.19 9.68
C TRP A 106 17.99 13.95 10.53
N ARG A 107 18.07 13.61 11.82
CA ARG A 107 19.05 14.13 12.78
C ARG A 107 19.53 13.00 13.67
#